data_AF-A0A0K8W9K7-F1
#
_entry.id   AF-A0A0K8W9K7-F1
#
_cell.length_a   1.000
_cell.length_b   1.000
_cell.length_c   1.000
_cell.angle_alpha   90.00
_cell.angle_beta   90.00
_cell.angle_gamma   90.00
#
_symmetry.space_group_name_H-M   'P 1'
#
loop_
_entity.id
_entity.type
_entity.pdbx_description
1 polymer ?
#
loop_
_entity_poly.entity_id
_entity_poly.type
_entity_poly.pdbx_seq_one_letter_code
_entity_poly.pdbx_strand_id
1 'polypeptide(L)'
;MNRSKWAEIRNAHFARGVNRVSLNLVESAAFVLSLDDEPYEFDLARPELLDKFGKTLLHGNGYNRWFDKSFTVCIGTNGRVGFNAEHTWADAPVMGHLWEYIFGDDIYGYDEAGNTKGIPEFQPPSPTRLSW
;
A
#
# COMPACT_ATOMS: atom_id res chain seq x y z
N MET A 1 17.38 1.33 5.66
CA MET A 1 18.60 0.63 5.18
C MET A 1 19.28 1.50 4.12
N ASN A 2 20.61 1.52 4.04
CA ASN A 2 21.32 2.25 3.00
C ASN A 2 21.15 1.59 1.61
N ARG A 3 21.05 2.38 0.53
CA ARG A 3 20.80 1.88 -0.84
C ARG A 3 21.87 0.93 -1.36
N SER A 4 23.16 1.21 -1.12
CA SER A 4 24.26 0.34 -1.51
C SER A 4 24.17 -1.00 -0.81
N LYS A 5 23.86 -0.98 0.49
CA LYS A 5 23.70 -2.21 1.27
C LYS A 5 22.51 -3.04 0.79
N TRP A 6 21.41 -2.39 0.45
CA TRP A 6 20.26 -3.06 -0.12
C TRP A 6 20.58 -3.72 -1.46
N ALA A 7 21.30 -3.02 -2.36
CA ALA A 7 21.69 -3.56 -3.65
C ALA A 7 22.58 -4.82 -3.52
N GLU A 8 23.54 -4.82 -2.58
CA GLU A 8 24.34 -6.00 -2.25
C GLU A 8 23.47 -7.19 -1.82
N ILE A 9 22.54 -6.98 -0.88
CA ILE A 9 21.64 -8.01 -0.35
C ILE A 9 20.72 -8.53 -1.46
N ARG A 10 20.14 -7.63 -2.26
CA ARG A 10 19.29 -7.97 -3.40
C ARG A 10 20.03 -8.87 -4.38
N ASN A 11 21.27 -8.55 -4.71
CA ASN A 11 22.09 -9.35 -5.62
C ASN A 11 22.50 -10.70 -5.02
N ALA A 12 22.85 -10.74 -3.74
CA ALA A 12 23.29 -11.95 -3.07
C ALA A 12 22.15 -12.96 -2.82
N HIS A 13 20.96 -12.49 -2.45
CA HIS A 13 19.88 -13.34 -1.95
C HIS A 13 18.66 -13.41 -2.88
N PHE A 14 18.44 -12.40 -3.72
CA PHE A 14 17.23 -12.29 -4.53
C PHE A 14 17.46 -12.35 -6.05
N ALA A 15 18.70 -12.52 -6.50
CA ALA A 15 19.02 -12.57 -7.93
C ALA A 15 18.74 -13.93 -8.61
N ARG A 16 18.40 -14.98 -7.85
CA ARG A 16 18.24 -16.35 -8.39
C ARG A 16 17.11 -17.12 -7.71
N GLY A 17 16.69 -18.21 -8.33
CA GLY A 17 15.74 -19.16 -7.77
C GLY A 17 14.35 -18.56 -7.48
N VAL A 18 13.68 -19.11 -6.46
CA VAL A 18 12.34 -18.69 -6.04
C VAL A 18 12.29 -17.22 -5.61
N ASN A 19 13.35 -16.73 -4.95
CA ASN A 19 13.46 -15.34 -4.53
C ASN A 19 13.41 -14.35 -5.68
N ARG A 20 14.05 -14.67 -6.82
CA ARG A 20 13.97 -13.82 -8.02
C ARG A 20 12.56 -13.75 -8.57
N VAL A 21 11.84 -14.87 -8.60
CA VAL A 21 10.47 -14.93 -9.10
C VAL A 21 9.55 -14.11 -8.19
N SER A 22 9.64 -14.31 -6.87
CA SER A 22 8.83 -13.57 -5.90
C SER A 22 9.15 -12.08 -5.90
N LEU A 23 10.44 -11.70 -5.94
CA LEU A 23 10.84 -10.30 -6.04
C LEU A 23 10.32 -9.64 -7.32
N ASN A 24 10.42 -10.33 -8.46
CA ASN A 24 9.90 -9.83 -9.73
C ASN A 24 8.38 -9.62 -9.69
N LEU A 25 7.62 -10.50 -9.02
CA LEU A 25 6.17 -10.33 -8.83
C LEU A 25 5.86 -9.09 -7.98
N VAL A 26 6.62 -8.85 -6.91
CA VAL A 26 6.47 -7.63 -6.09
C VAL A 26 6.81 -6.39 -6.90
N GLU A 27 7.89 -6.42 -7.68
CA GLU A 27 8.35 -5.30 -8.51
C GLU A 27 7.37 -4.99 -9.66
N SER A 28 6.74 -6.01 -10.26
CA SER A 28 5.80 -5.85 -11.39
C SER A 28 4.34 -5.63 -11.01
N ALA A 29 3.95 -5.86 -9.75
CA ALA A 29 2.59 -5.58 -9.27
C ALA A 29 2.15 -4.12 -9.56
N ALA A 30 0.86 -3.82 -9.66
CA ALA A 30 0.41 -2.44 -9.87
C ALA A 30 0.80 -1.52 -8.71
N PHE A 31 0.58 -2.01 -7.48
CA PHE A 31 0.92 -1.36 -6.22
C PHE A 31 1.02 -2.42 -5.11
N VAL A 32 1.40 -2.01 -3.89
CA VAL A 32 1.36 -2.88 -2.71
C VAL A 32 0.22 -2.45 -1.80
N LEU A 33 -0.50 -3.42 -1.24
CA LEU A 33 -1.52 -3.21 -0.22
C LEU A 33 -0.99 -3.74 1.11
N SER A 34 -0.99 -2.91 2.15
CA SER A 34 -0.72 -3.32 3.53
C SER A 34 -1.99 -3.27 4.35
N LEU A 35 -2.31 -4.40 4.98
CA LEU A 35 -3.35 -4.50 5.99
C LEU A 35 -2.66 -4.42 7.35
N ASP A 36 -2.89 -3.32 8.06
CA ASP A 36 -2.26 -3.08 9.35
C ASP A 36 -3.13 -3.61 10.50
N ASP A 37 -2.48 -4.10 11.55
CA ASP A 37 -3.13 -4.66 12.73
C ASP A 37 -3.59 -3.60 13.75
N GLU A 38 -3.40 -2.31 13.45
CA GLU A 38 -3.80 -1.19 14.30
C GLU A 38 -4.80 -0.25 13.59
N PRO A 39 -5.70 0.41 14.33
CA PRO A 39 -6.58 1.42 13.76
C PRO A 39 -5.81 2.72 13.50
N TYR A 40 -6.26 3.46 12.49
CA TYR A 40 -5.77 4.82 12.25
C TYR A 40 -6.70 5.80 12.93
N GLU A 41 -6.21 6.67 13.80
CA GLU A 41 -7.07 7.53 14.62
C GLU A 41 -6.83 9.02 14.38
N PHE A 42 -7.91 9.80 14.49
CA PHE A 42 -7.87 11.26 14.41
C PHE A 42 -8.97 11.85 15.29
N ASP A 43 -8.60 12.82 16.13
CA ASP A 43 -9.50 13.61 16.95
C ASP A 43 -8.85 14.99 17.17
N LEU A 44 -9.61 16.06 16.96
CA LEU A 44 -9.16 17.45 17.15
C LEU A 44 -8.76 17.75 18.60
N ALA A 45 -9.40 17.10 19.57
CA ALA A 45 -9.06 17.23 20.99
C ALA A 45 -7.80 16.43 21.36
N ARG A 46 -7.38 15.49 20.50
CA ARG A 46 -6.27 14.56 20.74
C ARG A 46 -5.34 14.46 19.51
N PRO A 47 -4.53 15.51 19.24
CA PRO A 47 -3.65 15.56 18.07
C PRO A 47 -2.64 14.40 17.99
N GLU A 48 -2.27 13.81 19.13
CA GLU A 48 -1.32 12.69 19.18
C GLU A 48 -1.81 11.45 18.43
N LEU A 49 -3.13 11.31 18.24
CA LEU A 49 -3.72 10.25 17.42
C LEU A 49 -3.34 10.44 15.95
N LEU A 50 -3.40 11.67 15.45
CA LEU A 50 -2.98 12.00 14.08
C LEU A 50 -1.47 11.84 13.92
N ASP A 51 -0.68 12.23 14.92
CA ASP A 51 0.77 12.01 14.90
C ASP A 51 1.11 10.53 14.81
N LYS A 52 0.40 9.69 15.56
CA LYS A 52 0.55 8.23 15.48
C LYS A 52 0.17 7.74 14.10
N PHE A 53 -0.97 8.16 13.57
CA PHE A 53 -1.43 7.79 12.24
C PHE A 53 -0.39 8.18 11.16
N GLY A 54 0.09 9.42 11.16
CA GLY A 54 1.11 9.90 10.24
C GLY A 54 2.42 9.11 10.33
N LYS A 55 2.90 8.79 11.54
CA LYS A 55 4.09 7.93 11.74
C LYS A 55 3.90 6.52 11.17
N THR A 56 2.73 5.93 11.37
CA THR A 56 2.38 4.61 10.81
C THR A 56 2.39 4.63 9.29
N LEU A 57 1.91 5.70 8.64
CA LEU A 57 1.99 5.85 7.19
C LEU A 57 3.42 6.14 6.70
N LEU A 58 4.22 6.86 7.50
CA LEU A 58 5.57 7.25 7.12
C LEU A 58 6.55 6.07 7.13
N HIS A 59 6.54 5.25 8.18
CA HIS A 59 7.53 4.17 8.35
C HIS A 59 6.96 2.82 8.77
N GLY A 60 5.69 2.73 9.17
CA GLY A 60 5.09 1.48 9.63
C GLY A 60 5.89 0.81 10.76
N ASN A 61 5.94 -0.52 10.74
CA ASN A 61 6.62 -1.35 11.74
C ASN A 61 7.91 -2.02 11.21
N GLY A 62 8.31 -1.70 9.98
CA GLY A 62 9.53 -2.22 9.35
C GLY A 62 9.40 -3.56 8.63
N TYR A 63 8.23 -4.22 8.62
CA TYR A 63 8.03 -5.50 7.92
C TYR A 63 6.80 -5.55 7.00
N ASN A 64 5.89 -4.58 7.09
CA ASN A 64 4.67 -4.52 6.29
C ASN A 64 4.66 -3.40 5.22
N ARG A 65 5.84 -2.90 4.84
CA ARG A 65 5.99 -1.87 3.81
C ARG A 65 7.04 -2.29 2.80
N TRP A 66 6.71 -2.14 1.51
CA TRP A 66 7.69 -2.26 0.44
C TRP A 66 8.07 -0.88 -0.09
N PHE A 67 9.03 -0.23 0.57
CA PHE A 67 9.41 1.16 0.29
C PHE A 67 10.01 1.41 -1.10
N ASP A 68 10.40 0.35 -1.81
CA ASP A 68 10.88 0.43 -3.19
C ASP A 68 9.73 0.42 -4.22
N LYS A 69 8.48 0.20 -3.79
CA LYS A 69 7.33 0.28 -4.68
C LYS A 69 6.97 1.74 -4.89
N SER A 70 6.51 2.09 -6.10
CA SER A 70 5.99 3.43 -6.42
C SER A 70 5.05 3.96 -5.32
N PHE A 71 4.07 3.16 -4.91
CA PHE A 71 3.30 3.45 -3.71
C PHE A 71 2.74 2.17 -3.04
N THR A 72 2.47 2.30 -1.75
CA THR A 72 1.79 1.31 -0.90
C THR A 72 0.54 1.93 -0.31
N VAL A 73 -0.62 1.31 -0.55
CA VAL A 73 -1.88 1.65 0.14
C VAL A 73 -1.89 0.94 1.48
N CYS A 74 -2.21 1.65 2.56
CA CYS A 74 -2.23 1.11 3.92
C CYS A 74 -3.64 1.23 4.50
N ILE A 75 -4.17 0.15 5.06
CA ILE A 75 -5.52 0.09 5.62
C ILE A 75 -5.41 -0.31 7.10
N GLY A 76 -5.93 0.52 7.99
CA GLY A 76 -6.05 0.19 9.42
C GLY A 76 -7.25 -0.71 9.70
N THR A 77 -7.28 -1.33 10.90
CA THR A 77 -8.36 -2.25 11.29
C THR A 77 -9.75 -1.61 11.35
N ASN A 78 -9.82 -0.29 11.45
CA ASN A 78 -11.06 0.49 11.40
C ASN A 78 -11.46 0.94 9.98
N GLY A 79 -10.82 0.38 8.95
CA GLY A 79 -11.12 0.66 7.54
C GLY A 79 -10.61 2.01 7.02
N ARG A 80 -9.97 2.83 7.87
CA ARG A 80 -9.34 4.06 7.42
C ARG A 80 -8.11 3.75 6.59
N VAL A 81 -7.87 4.59 5.59
CA VAL A 81 -6.87 4.36 4.55
C VAL A 81 -5.89 5.52 4.50
N GLY A 82 -4.63 5.22 4.21
CA GLY A 82 -3.63 6.18 3.77
C GLY A 82 -2.66 5.53 2.79
N PHE A 83 -1.61 6.25 2.40
CA PHE A 83 -0.59 5.71 1.50
C PHE A 83 0.81 6.16 1.86
N ASN A 84 1.78 5.32 1.49
CA ASN A 84 3.21 5.61 1.49
C ASN A 84 3.67 5.63 0.04
N ALA A 85 4.34 6.69 -0.40
CA ALA A 85 4.82 6.82 -1.77
C ALA A 85 6.34 6.97 -1.79
N GLU A 86 6.99 6.23 -2.68
CA GLU A 86 8.39 6.43 -3.02
C GLU A 86 8.50 7.75 -3.81
N HIS A 87 9.46 8.61 -3.45
CA HIS A 87 9.45 10.00 -3.94
C HIS A 87 10.25 10.20 -5.24
N THR A 88 11.09 9.25 -5.65
CA THR A 88 11.97 9.45 -6.82
C THR A 88 11.24 9.40 -8.17
N TRP A 89 10.05 8.78 -8.24
CA TRP A 89 9.33 8.62 -9.51
C TRP A 89 8.29 9.71 -9.80
N ALA A 90 7.80 10.42 -8.78
CA ALA A 90 6.77 11.45 -8.93
C ALA A 90 6.71 12.45 -7.77
N ASP A 91 6.13 13.61 -8.04
CA ASP A 91 5.76 14.60 -7.05
C ASP A 91 4.36 14.33 -6.46
N ALA A 92 4.09 14.94 -5.30
CA ALA A 92 2.84 14.78 -4.55
C ALA A 92 1.53 14.95 -5.36
N PRO A 93 1.42 15.86 -6.35
CA PRO A 93 0.18 16.02 -7.13
C PRO A 93 -0.27 14.76 -7.86
N VAL A 94 0.64 13.86 -8.24
CA VAL A 94 0.29 12.60 -8.90
C VAL A 94 -0.54 11.72 -7.97
N MET A 95 -0.10 11.59 -6.71
CA MET A 95 -0.82 10.83 -5.70
C MET A 95 -2.11 11.54 -5.26
N GLY A 96 -2.09 12.89 -5.19
CA GLY A 96 -3.28 13.68 -4.90
C GLY A 96 -4.39 13.44 -5.93
N HIS A 97 -4.06 13.48 -7.22
CA HIS A 97 -5.02 13.25 -8.30
C HIS A 97 -5.60 11.83 -8.29
N LEU A 98 -4.76 10.81 -8.03
CA LEU A 98 -5.24 9.43 -7.85
C LEU A 98 -6.28 9.36 -6.71
N TRP A 99 -6.01 10.03 -5.60
CA TRP A 99 -6.88 10.01 -4.43
C TRP A 99 -8.22 10.71 -4.69
N GLU A 100 -8.18 11.88 -5.35
CA GLU A 100 -9.37 12.62 -5.76
C GLU A 100 -10.25 11.80 -6.71
N TYR A 101 -9.63 11.11 -7.68
CA TYR A 101 -10.35 10.25 -8.61
C TYR A 101 -11.08 9.12 -7.90
N ILE A 102 -10.40 8.42 -6.98
CA ILE A 102 -11.00 7.33 -6.20
C ILE A 102 -12.19 7.83 -5.38
N PHE A 103 -12.04 8.96 -4.67
CA PHE A 103 -13.15 9.53 -3.91
C PHE A 103 -14.32 9.97 -4.80
N GLY A 104 -14.04 10.52 -5.98
CA GLY A 104 -15.06 10.91 -6.93
C GLY A 104 -15.89 9.71 -7.42
N ASP A 105 -15.24 8.58 -7.68
CA ASP A 105 -15.90 7.33 -8.07
C ASP A 105 -16.70 6.73 -6.91
N ASP A 106 -16.14 6.76 -5.70
CA ASP A 106 -16.75 6.21 -4.47
C ASP A 106 -18.13 6.83 -4.16
N ILE A 107 -18.32 8.12 -4.44
CA ILE A 107 -19.60 8.82 -4.22
C ILE A 107 -20.75 8.19 -5.03
N TYR A 108 -20.47 7.65 -6.22
CA TYR A 108 -21.50 7.11 -7.12
C TYR A 108 -21.45 5.58 -7.24
N GLY A 109 -20.35 4.96 -6.83
CA GLY A 109 -20.05 3.54 -7.02
C GLY A 109 -20.84 2.57 -6.15
N TYR A 110 -21.54 3.03 -5.11
CA TYR A 110 -22.20 2.13 -4.13
C TYR A 110 -23.71 2.34 -4.03
N ASP A 111 -24.45 1.26 -3.75
CA ASP A 111 -25.88 1.27 -3.47
C ASP A 111 -26.19 1.73 -2.02
N GLU A 112 -27.48 1.83 -1.66
CA GLU A 112 -27.91 2.25 -0.32
C GLU A 112 -27.46 1.31 0.81
N ALA A 113 -27.08 0.07 0.48
CA ALA A 113 -26.55 -0.91 1.41
C ALA A 113 -25.01 -0.89 1.49
N GLY A 114 -24.34 -0.05 0.70
CA GLY A 114 -22.88 0.07 0.65
C GLY A 114 -22.20 -1.01 -0.19
N ASN A 115 -22.92 -1.70 -1.08
CA ASN A 115 -22.33 -2.63 -2.04
C ASN A 115 -21.93 -1.91 -3.32
N THR A 116 -20.84 -2.34 -3.95
CA THR A 116 -20.44 -1.85 -5.28
C THR A 116 -21.55 -2.13 -6.30
N LYS A 117 -22.00 -1.09 -7.01
CA LYS A 117 -22.97 -1.20 -8.10
C LYS A 117 -22.34 -1.91 -9.30
N GLY A 118 -23.16 -2.69 -10.00
CA GLY A 118 -22.75 -3.41 -11.20
C GLY A 118 -22.85 -4.92 -11.05
N ILE A 119 -22.48 -5.64 -12.11
CA ILE A 119 -22.47 -7.11 -12.13
C ILE A 119 -21.00 -7.53 -12.18
N PRO A 120 -20.52 -8.41 -11.29
CA PRO A 120 -19.16 -8.91 -11.35
C PRO A 120 -18.87 -9.58 -12.71
N GLU A 121 -18.01 -8.96 -13.52
CA GLU A 121 -17.67 -9.46 -14.86
C GLU A 121 -16.58 -10.54 -14.82
N PHE A 122 -15.78 -10.56 -13.75
CA PHE A 122 -14.63 -11.43 -13.61
C PHE A 122 -14.41 -11.83 -12.16
N GLN A 123 -14.15 -13.11 -11.93
CA GLN A 123 -13.69 -13.61 -10.64
C GLN A 123 -12.16 -13.76 -10.69
N PRO A 124 -11.40 -13.00 -9.87
CA PRO A 124 -9.96 -13.11 -9.86
C PRO A 124 -9.51 -14.49 -9.35
N PRO A 125 -8.33 -14.96 -9.79
CA PRO A 125 -7.74 -16.18 -9.24
C PRO A 125 -7.51 -16.01 -7.74
N SER A 126 -7.52 -17.13 -7.00
CA SER A 126 -7.26 -17.10 -5.56
C SER A 126 -5.88 -16.50 -5.25
N PRO A 127 -5.76 -15.68 -4.19
CA PRO A 127 -4.48 -15.12 -3.79
C PRO A 127 -3.44 -16.22 -3.57
N THR A 128 -2.24 -16.02 -4.11
CA THR A 128 -1.12 -16.97 -3.95
C THR A 128 -0.09 -16.38 -3.00
N ARG A 129 0.32 -17.16 -1.99
CA ARG A 129 1.39 -16.74 -1.07
C ARG A 129 2.74 -16.85 -1.77
N LEU A 130 3.49 -15.74 -1.78
CA LEU A 130 4.87 -15.74 -2.28
C LEU A 130 5.76 -16.64 -1.41
N SER A 131 6.73 -17.29 -2.06
CA SER A 131 7.74 -18.14 -1.42
C SER A 131 9.10 -17.47 -1.52
N TRP A 132 9.95 -17.61 -0.51
CA TRP A 132 11.28 -17.00 -0.44
C TRP A 132 12.31 -18.04 -0.02
#